data_AF-A0A6B3H5J0-F1
#
_entry.id   AF-A0A6B3H5J0-F1
#
_cell.length_a   1.000
_cell.length_b   1.000
_cell.length_c   1.000
_cell.angle_alpha   90.00
_cell.angle_beta   90.00
_cell.angle_gamma   90.00
#
_symmetry.space_group_name_H-M   'P 1'
#
loop_
_entity.id
_entity.type
_entity.pdbx_description
1 polymer ?
#
loop_
_entity_poly.entity_id
_entity_poly.type
_entity_poly.pdbx_seq_one_letter_code
_entity_poly.pdbx_strand_id
1 'polypeptide(L)' 'TVLPSQLPEQGAEPLLYAAADPGAVPGGYYGPGGRFGLVGPTAPARITRRALDPAANARLWATAEQLTG' A
#
# COMPACT_ATOMS: atom_id res chain seq x y z
N THR A 1 6.26 18.66 17.94
CA THR A 1 6.44 18.24 16.53
C THR A 1 5.11 18.33 15.83
N VAL A 2 5.05 18.97 14.66
CA VAL A 2 3.86 18.88 13.80
C VAL A 2 3.91 17.53 13.10
N LEU A 3 2.88 16.70 13.30
CA LEU A 3 2.71 15.44 12.61
C LEU A 3 1.76 15.66 11.42
N PRO A 4 2.10 15.17 10.21
CA PRO A 4 1.17 15.21 9.09
C PRO A 4 -0.07 14.38 9.41
N SER A 5 -1.25 14.94 9.14
CA SER A 5 -2.54 14.28 9.31
C SER A 5 -3.49 14.69 8.19
N GLN A 6 -4.50 13.86 7.95
CA GLN A 6 -5.60 14.13 7.04
C GLN A 6 -6.89 13.53 7.62
N LEU A 7 -8.04 13.98 7.13
CA LEU A 7 -9.31 13.47 7.59
C LEU A 7 -9.49 11.99 7.20
N PRO A 8 -10.28 11.21 7.95
CA PRO A 8 -10.52 9.80 7.66
C PRO A 8 -11.03 9.55 6.24
N GLU A 9 -11.88 10.43 5.69
CA GLU A 9 -12.42 10.26 4.33
C GLU A 9 -11.29 10.30 3.30
N GLN A 10 -10.38 11.28 3.42
CA GLN A 10 -9.19 11.39 2.57
C GLN A 10 -8.22 10.22 2.78
N GLY A 11 -8.05 9.79 4.04
CA GLY A 11 -7.15 8.69 4.39
C GLY A 11 -7.60 7.34 3.88
N ALA A 12 -8.91 7.14 3.68
CA ALA A 12 -9.48 5.92 3.16
C ALA A 12 -9.42 5.82 1.62
N GLU A 13 -9.18 6.93 0.90
CA GLU A 13 -9.21 6.92 -0.57
C GLU A 13 -8.29 5.86 -1.20
N PRO A 14 -7.03 5.64 -0.78
CA PRO A 14 -6.17 4.66 -1.45
C PRO A 14 -6.68 3.22 -1.31
N LEU A 15 -7.34 2.93 -0.18
CA LEU A 15 -7.99 1.64 0.08
C LEU A 15 -9.21 1.47 -0.83
N LEU A 16 -10.07 2.48 -0.92
CA LEU A 16 -11.26 2.45 -1.78
C LEU A 16 -10.87 2.35 -3.26
N TYR A 17 -9.84 3.08 -3.69
CA TYR A 17 -9.32 3.01 -5.04
C TYR A 17 -8.85 1.58 -5.37
N ALA A 18 -7.98 1.01 -4.54
CA ALA A 18 -7.45 -0.34 -4.74
C ALA A 18 -8.55 -1.43 -4.74
N ALA A 19 -9.61 -1.23 -3.95
CA ALA A 19 -10.68 -2.22 -3.79
C ALA A 19 -11.78 -2.14 -4.87
N ALA A 20 -12.07 -0.94 -5.39
CA ALA A 20 -13.31 -0.70 -6.13
C ALA A 20 -13.19 0.16 -7.40
N ASP A 21 -12.10 0.91 -7.58
CA ASP A 21 -11.97 1.77 -8.77
C ASP A 21 -11.68 0.93 -10.02
N PRO A 22 -12.41 1.11 -11.14
CA PRO A 22 -12.14 0.38 -12.39
C PRO A 22 -10.75 0.63 -12.99
N GLY A 23 -10.08 1.72 -12.59
CA GLY A 23 -8.71 2.05 -12.96
C GLY A 23 -7.64 1.33 -12.13
N ALA A 24 -8.02 0.61 -11.06
CA ALA A 24 -7.08 -0.19 -10.30
C ALA A 24 -6.57 -1.37 -11.13
N VAL A 25 -5.26 -1.62 -11.06
CA VAL A 25 -4.61 -2.71 -11.81
C VAL A 25 -4.23 -3.87 -10.88
N PRO A 26 -4.24 -5.12 -11.37
CA PRO A 26 -3.76 -6.27 -10.59
C PRO A 26 -2.33 -6.06 -10.10
N GLY A 27 -2.10 -6.25 -8.80
CA GLY A 27 -0.80 -6.02 -8.17
C GLY A 27 -0.43 -4.53 -8.01
N GLY A 28 -1.36 -3.61 -8.25
CA GLY A 28 -1.17 -2.18 -8.02
C GLY A 28 -0.91 -1.86 -6.54
N TYR A 29 -0.10 -0.83 -6.31
CA TYR A 29 0.21 -0.33 -4.97
C TYR A 29 -0.11 1.16 -4.92
N TYR A 30 -1.01 1.56 -4.04
CA TYR A 30 -1.60 2.91 -4.00
C TYR A 30 -1.45 3.52 -2.62
N GLY A 31 -1.29 4.83 -2.57
CA GLY A 31 -1.14 5.59 -1.34
C GLY A 31 -1.34 7.09 -1.57
N PRO A 32 -1.14 7.92 -0.55
CA PRO A 32 -1.22 9.37 -0.71
C PRO A 32 -0.16 9.87 -1.71
N GLY A 33 -0.55 10.72 -2.64
CA GLY A 33 0.30 11.28 -3.70
C GLY A 33 1.00 12.58 -3.30
N GLY A 34 0.77 13.10 -2.09
CA GLY A 34 1.41 14.31 -1.61
C GLY A 34 2.86 14.09 -1.16
N ARG A 35 3.40 15.09 -0.45
CA ARG A 35 4.82 15.12 -0.07
C ARG A 35 5.20 13.86 0.72
N PHE A 36 6.26 13.19 0.27
CA PHE A 36 6.79 11.95 0.85
C PHE A 36 5.80 10.77 0.92
N GLY A 37 4.64 10.87 0.28
CA GLY A 37 3.58 9.86 0.36
C GLY A 37 2.89 9.78 1.72
N LEU A 38 2.89 10.87 2.50
CA LEU A 38 2.35 10.88 3.87
C LEU A 38 0.87 11.28 3.94
N VAL A 39 0.45 12.24 3.11
CA VAL A 39 -0.92 12.77 3.02
C VAL A 39 -1.22 13.21 1.58
N GLY A 40 -2.49 13.46 1.27
CA GLY A 40 -2.95 13.96 -0.03
C GLY A 40 -3.77 12.94 -0.83
N PRO A 41 -4.21 13.31 -2.05
CA PRO A 41 -5.05 12.48 -2.91
C PRO A 41 -4.40 11.14 -3.26
N THR A 42 -5.22 10.13 -3.53
CA THR A 42 -4.72 8.83 -3.96
C THR A 42 -3.88 8.91 -5.24
N ALA A 43 -2.75 8.21 -5.25
CA ALA A 43 -1.89 8.03 -6.40
C ALA A 43 -1.20 6.65 -6.37
N PRO A 44 -0.64 6.18 -7.51
CA PRO A 44 0.29 5.07 -7.50
C PRO A 44 1.47 5.35 -6.55
N ALA A 45 1.73 4.42 -5.64
CA ALA A 45 2.78 4.52 -4.65
C ALA A 45 4.00 3.70 -5.07
N ARG A 46 5.19 4.16 -4.66
CA ARG A 46 6.43 3.47 -4.95
C ARG A 46 6.63 2.29 -3.99
N ILE A 47 6.71 1.09 -4.56
CA ILE A 47 7.11 -0.11 -3.81
C ILE A 47 8.61 -0.06 -3.51
N THR A 48 9.01 -0.41 -2.30
CA THR A 48 10.44 -0.48 -1.94
C THR A 48 11.11 -1.68 -2.60
N ARG A 49 12.41 -1.57 -2.94
CA ARG A 49 13.15 -2.69 -3.55
C ARG A 49 13.10 -3.98 -2.73
N ARG A 50 13.11 -3.86 -1.39
CA ARG A 50 13.05 -5.03 -0.49
C ARG A 50 11.70 -5.75 -0.55
N ALA A 51 10.61 -5.02 -0.73
CA ALA A 51 9.28 -5.62 -0.90
C ALA A 51 9.11 -6.36 -2.24
N LEU A 52 10.02 -6.14 -3.19
CA LEU A 52 10.06 -6.81 -4.48
C LEU A 52 11.02 -8.01 -4.52
N ASP A 53 11.61 -8.41 -3.39
CA ASP A 53 12.49 -9.59 -3.35
C ASP A 53 11.66 -10.88 -3.40
N PRO A 54 11.69 -11.65 -4.50
CA PRO A 54 10.87 -12.85 -4.66
C PRO A 54 11.27 -13.96 -3.68
N ALA A 55 12.54 -14.05 -3.30
CA ALA A 55 13.01 -15.07 -2.36
C ALA A 55 12.54 -14.74 -0.95
N ALA A 56 12.54 -13.46 -0.55
CA ALA A 56 11.96 -13.03 0.71
C ALA A 56 10.44 -13.27 0.74
N ASN A 57 9.73 -12.95 -0.35
CA ASN A 57 8.28 -13.14 -0.44
C ASN A 57 7.89 -14.63 -0.34
N ALA A 58 8.61 -15.53 -1.03
CA ALA A 58 8.37 -16.96 -0.95
C ALA A 58 8.61 -17.51 0.47
N ARG A 59 9.69 -17.08 1.14
CA ARG A 59 9.96 -17.47 2.53
C ARG A 59 8.88 -16.95 3.48
N LEU A 60 8.44 -15.70 3.32
CA LEU A 60 7.39 -15.11 4.15
C LEU A 60 6.10 -15.92 4.04
N TRP A 61 5.70 -16.28 2.82
CA TRP A 61 4.49 -17.07 2.58
C TRP A 61 4.57 -18.45 3.23
N ALA A 62 5.64 -19.21 2.98
CA ALA A 62 5.82 -20.54 3.57
C ALA A 62 5.80 -20.52 5.10
N THR A 63 6.42 -19.51 5.72
CA THR A 63 6.37 -19.33 7.18
C THR A 63 4.96 -19.00 7.66
N ALA A 64 4.22 -18.15 6.95
CA ALA A 64 2.84 -17.83 7.31
C ALA A 64 1.96 -19.07 7.27
N GLU A 65 2.04 -19.87 6.20
CA GLU A 65 1.32 -21.15 6.08
C GLU A 65 1.67 -22.11 7.23
N GLN A 66 2.94 -22.23 7.61
CA GLN A 66 3.36 -23.07 8.73
C GLN A 66 2.76 -22.60 10.07
N LEU A 67 2.65 -21.30 10.29
CA LEU A 67 2.19 -20.71 11.55
C LEU A 67 0.67 -20.68 11.69
N THR A 68 -0.06 -20.63 10.57
CA THR A 68 -1.53 -20.46 10.56
C THR A 68 -2.28 -21.64 9.96
N GLY A 69 -1.59 -22.76 9.68
CA GLY A 69 -2.11 -23.94 8.98
C GLY A 69 -3.50 -24.39 9.41
#